data_AF-A0A6B9Z229-F1
#
_entry.id   AF-A0A6B9Z229-F1
#
_cell.length_a   1.000
_cell.length_b   1.000
_cell.length_c   1.000
_cell.angle_alpha   90.00
_cell.angle_beta   90.00
_cell.angle_gamma   90.00
#
_symmetry.space_group_name_H-M   'P 1'
#
loop_
_entity.id
_entity.type
_entity.pdbx_description
1 polymer ?
#
loop_
_entity_poly.entity_id
_entity_poly.type
_entity_poly.pdbx_seq_one_letter_code
_entity_poly.pdbx_strand_id
1 'polypeptide(L)'
;MAQGRVYWVLFTALMLLACNTHKQKIYTSDCATDITFKKLSFHNLADSIKQYDGKYVEVSGRYVEGKHISALVNDSTFTDHGSRHSFWVNFTQDCPLYLKGKNTGLFETEDGEYKKINNRKMTIRGRVDLRKKGYKNAYIATINEVSYLELDQ
;
A
#
# COMPACT_ATOMS: atom_id res chain seq x y z
N MET A 1 7.15 -10.28 55.22
CA MET A 1 7.82 -9.95 53.94
C MET A 1 7.26 -10.77 52.77
N ALA A 2 5.92 -10.85 52.59
CA ALA A 2 5.31 -11.66 51.52
C ALA A 2 4.44 -10.83 50.55
N GLN A 3 3.92 -9.67 50.98
CA GLN A 3 3.05 -8.83 50.16
C GLN A 3 3.77 -8.15 48.99
N GLY A 4 5.05 -7.79 49.12
CA GLY A 4 5.80 -7.13 48.03
C GLY A 4 6.06 -8.03 46.81
N ARG A 5 6.09 -9.36 46.99
CA ARG A 5 6.32 -10.31 45.89
C ARG A 5 5.12 -10.46 44.96
N VAL A 6 3.89 -10.30 45.49
CA VAL A 6 2.66 -10.45 44.71
C VAL A 6 2.48 -9.28 43.73
N TYR A 7 2.83 -8.06 44.15
CA TYR A 7 2.74 -6.88 43.29
C TYR A 7 3.73 -6.94 42.10
N TRP A 8 4.90 -7.55 42.31
CA TRP A 8 5.92 -7.67 41.25
C TRP A 8 5.51 -8.66 40.14
N VAL A 9 4.81 -9.75 40.51
CA VAL A 9 4.24 -10.71 39.57
C VAL A 9 3.07 -10.11 38.79
N LEU A 10 2.23 -9.30 39.45
CA LEU A 10 1.10 -8.63 38.79
C LEU A 10 1.59 -7.59 37.77
N PHE A 11 2.64 -6.83 38.11
CA PHE A 11 3.21 -5.81 37.22
C PHE A 11 3.90 -6.40 35.99
N THR A 12 4.55 -7.56 36.14
CA THR A 12 5.16 -8.29 35.02
C THR A 12 4.11 -8.94 34.10
N ALA A 13 2.98 -9.42 34.65
CA ALA A 13 1.86 -9.93 33.84
C ALA A 13 1.18 -8.82 33.01
N LEU A 14 1.03 -7.61 33.56
CA LEU A 14 0.47 -6.44 32.86
C LEU A 14 1.40 -5.94 31.73
N MET A 15 2.72 -6.01 31.91
CA MET A 15 3.70 -5.65 30.87
C MET A 15 3.67 -6.61 29.67
N LEU A 16 3.32 -7.88 29.87
CA LEU A 16 3.19 -8.86 28.78
C LEU A 16 1.93 -8.62 27.92
N LEU A 17 0.87 -8.03 28.47
CA LEU A 17 -0.36 -7.68 27.73
C LEU A 17 -0.23 -6.39 26.92
N ALA A 18 0.76 -5.53 27.22
CA ALA A 18 1.01 -4.29 26.49
C ALA A 18 1.75 -4.50 25.15
N CYS A 19 2.24 -5.72 24.87
CA CYS A 19 2.84 -6.07 23.58
C CYS A 19 1.74 -6.40 22.55
N ASN A 20 0.81 -5.47 22.34
CA ASN A 20 -0.02 -5.47 21.15
C ASN A 20 0.88 -5.05 19.98
N THR A 21 1.57 -6.02 19.40
CA THR A 21 2.26 -5.83 18.12
C THR A 21 1.21 -5.38 17.12
N HIS A 22 1.21 -4.09 16.80
CA HIS A 22 0.38 -3.55 15.74
C HIS A 22 0.66 -4.42 14.51
N LYS A 23 -0.37 -5.08 13.96
CA LYS A 23 -0.22 -5.98 12.82
C LYS A 23 -0.34 -5.16 11.55
N GLN A 24 0.66 -5.21 10.68
CA GLN A 24 0.57 -4.64 9.35
C GLN A 24 -0.62 -5.24 8.60
N LYS A 25 -1.38 -4.39 7.91
CA LYS A 25 -2.50 -4.84 7.08
C LYS A 25 -1.97 -5.15 5.70
N ILE A 26 -2.03 -6.44 5.33
CA ILE A 26 -1.57 -6.95 4.04
C ILE A 26 -2.79 -7.44 3.26
N TYR A 27 -2.92 -6.97 2.03
CA TYR A 27 -3.91 -7.42 1.07
C TYR A 27 -3.21 -8.14 -0.07
N THR A 28 -3.80 -9.24 -0.53
CA THR A 28 -3.25 -10.07 -1.60
C THR A 28 -4.34 -10.44 -2.60
N SER A 29 -3.93 -10.66 -3.85
CA SER A 29 -4.77 -11.21 -4.91
C SER A 29 -4.04 -12.38 -5.57
N ASP A 30 -4.81 -13.32 -6.12
CA ASP A 30 -4.26 -14.50 -6.81
C ASP A 30 -3.95 -14.21 -8.29
N CYS A 31 -4.15 -12.98 -8.78
CA CYS A 31 -3.99 -12.63 -10.19
C CYS A 31 -2.53 -12.68 -10.70
N ALA A 32 -1.54 -12.83 -9.82
CA ALA A 32 -0.11 -12.77 -10.14
C ALA A 32 0.75 -13.67 -9.24
N THR A 33 0.30 -14.89 -8.93
CA THR A 33 0.95 -15.82 -7.98
C THR A 33 2.37 -16.26 -8.38
N ASP A 34 2.67 -16.34 -9.67
CA ASP A 34 3.96 -16.83 -10.18
C ASP A 34 4.84 -15.74 -10.80
N ILE A 35 4.53 -14.48 -10.51
CA ILE A 35 5.21 -13.34 -11.10
C ILE A 35 6.34 -12.87 -10.17
N THR A 36 7.53 -12.66 -10.75
CA THR A 36 8.65 -12.03 -10.02
C THR A 36 8.53 -10.52 -10.08
N PHE A 37 8.45 -9.89 -8.91
CA PHE A 37 8.37 -8.44 -8.77
C PHE A 37 9.76 -7.84 -8.55
N LYS A 38 10.13 -6.84 -9.35
CA LYS A 38 11.36 -6.09 -9.10
C LYS A 38 11.12 -5.02 -8.05
N LYS A 39 11.77 -5.15 -6.89
CA LYS A 39 11.74 -4.12 -5.84
C LYS A 39 12.56 -2.90 -6.25
N LEU A 40 11.95 -1.73 -6.20
CA LEU A 40 12.55 -0.45 -6.57
C LEU A 40 12.17 0.64 -5.57
N SER A 41 13.07 1.61 -5.36
CA SER A 41 12.69 2.86 -4.71
C SER A 41 11.77 3.66 -5.64
N PHE A 42 10.94 4.52 -5.06
CA PHE A 42 10.07 5.41 -5.83
C PHE A 42 10.86 6.22 -6.88
N HIS A 43 11.97 6.83 -6.46
CA HIS A 43 12.86 7.61 -7.32
C HIS A 43 13.41 6.78 -8.48
N ASN A 44 13.96 5.59 -8.19
CA ASN A 44 14.54 4.75 -9.24
C ASN A 44 13.50 4.31 -10.27
N LEU A 45 12.27 4.04 -9.83
CA LEU A 45 11.16 3.72 -10.73
C LEU A 45 10.77 4.95 -11.57
N ALA A 46 10.65 6.13 -10.95
CA ALA A 46 10.27 7.36 -11.63
C ALA A 46 11.30 7.80 -12.68
N ASP A 47 12.59 7.80 -12.32
CA ASP A 47 13.68 8.25 -13.19
C ASP A 47 13.89 7.31 -14.39
N SER A 48 13.61 6.01 -14.20
CA SER A 48 13.83 4.97 -15.22
C SER A 48 12.51 4.37 -15.74
N ILE A 49 11.40 5.09 -15.65
CA ILE A 49 10.05 4.52 -15.88
C ILE A 49 9.89 3.86 -17.25
N LYS A 50 10.55 4.40 -18.29
CA LYS A 50 10.57 3.83 -19.65
C LYS A 50 11.11 2.40 -19.72
N GLN A 51 12.03 2.03 -18.82
CA GLN A 51 12.61 0.69 -18.79
C GLN A 51 11.70 -0.35 -18.13
N TYR A 52 10.62 0.11 -17.50
CA TYR A 52 9.70 -0.72 -16.74
C TYR A 52 8.33 -0.89 -17.39
N ASP A 53 8.09 -0.31 -18.58
CA ASP A 53 6.82 -0.53 -19.29
C ASP A 53 6.54 -2.04 -19.48
N GLY A 54 5.36 -2.45 -19.04
CA GLY A 54 4.91 -3.85 -19.05
C GLY A 54 5.52 -4.75 -17.96
N LYS A 55 6.45 -4.26 -17.13
CA LYS A 55 7.12 -5.06 -16.09
C LYS A 55 6.40 -4.95 -14.75
N TYR A 56 6.56 -5.99 -13.93
CA TYR A 56 6.04 -6.05 -12.58
C TYR A 56 7.05 -5.52 -11.57
N VAL A 57 6.59 -4.63 -10.71
CA VAL A 57 7.42 -3.92 -9.75
C VAL A 57 6.81 -3.98 -8.35
N GLU A 58 7.67 -3.91 -7.34
CA GLU A 58 7.30 -3.60 -5.96
C GLU A 58 7.84 -2.21 -5.64
N VAL A 59 6.96 -1.29 -5.25
CA VAL A 59 7.32 0.10 -4.95
C VAL A 59 6.54 0.59 -3.74
N SER A 60 7.21 1.36 -2.89
CA SER A 60 6.62 2.00 -1.72
C SER A 60 6.43 3.49 -1.96
N GLY A 61 5.36 4.05 -1.39
CA GLY A 61 5.05 5.46 -1.44
C GLY A 61 3.85 5.79 -0.55
N ARG A 62 3.38 7.02 -0.62
CA ARG A 62 2.16 7.46 0.07
C ARG A 62 0.98 7.40 -0.89
N TYR A 63 -0.10 6.76 -0.47
CA TYR A 63 -1.33 6.76 -1.24
C TYR A 63 -2.09 8.06 -1.04
N VAL A 64 -2.54 8.68 -2.12
CA VAL A 64 -3.42 9.85 -2.08
C VAL A 64 -4.64 9.56 -2.92
N GLU A 65 -5.79 9.87 -2.36
CA GLU A 65 -7.08 9.64 -3.00
C GLU A 65 -7.97 10.88 -2.98
N GLY A 66 -8.82 10.99 -4.00
CA GLY A 66 -9.87 11.98 -4.14
C GLY A 66 -10.78 11.64 -5.31
N LYS A 67 -11.76 12.50 -5.61
CA LYS A 67 -12.80 12.27 -6.63
C LYS A 67 -12.28 11.76 -7.99
N HIS A 68 -11.07 12.16 -8.39
CA HIS A 68 -10.41 11.74 -9.63
C HIS A 68 -8.92 11.42 -9.41
N ILE A 69 -8.57 11.00 -8.19
CA ILE A 69 -7.19 10.76 -7.76
C ILE A 69 -7.12 9.38 -7.13
N SER A 70 -6.23 8.54 -7.66
CA SER A 70 -5.79 7.27 -7.07
C SER A 70 -4.29 7.20 -7.33
N ALA A 71 -3.51 7.81 -6.45
CA ALA A 71 -2.12 8.16 -6.74
C ALA A 71 -1.17 7.57 -5.70
N LEU A 72 -0.06 7.00 -6.16
CA LEU A 72 1.10 6.73 -5.32
C LEU A 72 2.10 7.86 -5.50
N VAL A 73 2.42 8.55 -4.42
CA VAL A 73 3.33 9.70 -4.40
C VAL A 73 4.56 9.41 -3.56
N ASN A 74 5.64 10.14 -3.81
CA ASN A 74 6.85 10.03 -3.00
C ASN A 74 6.64 10.64 -1.61
N ASP A 75 7.15 9.98 -0.57
CA ASP A 75 6.94 10.34 0.84
C ASP A 75 7.74 11.59 1.28
N SER A 76 8.83 11.92 0.58
CA SER A 76 9.78 12.95 1.02
C SER A 76 9.50 14.39 0.56
N THR A 77 8.65 14.63 -0.45
CA THR A 77 8.55 15.96 -1.08
C THR A 77 7.26 16.17 -1.89
N PHE A 78 6.08 15.88 -1.33
CA PHE A 78 4.83 16.30 -1.97
C PHE A 78 4.54 17.80 -1.71
N THR A 79 5.48 18.66 -2.09
CA THR A 79 5.32 20.13 -2.08
C THR A 79 4.74 20.63 -3.40
N ASP A 80 4.96 19.89 -4.49
CA ASP A 80 4.37 20.16 -5.78
C ASP A 80 3.17 19.21 -5.94
N HIS A 81 1.95 19.73 -5.80
CA HIS A 81 0.71 18.98 -6.05
C HIS A 81 0.58 18.50 -7.52
N GLY A 82 1.64 18.63 -8.33
CA GLY A 82 1.74 18.17 -9.69
C GLY A 82 1.71 16.65 -9.81
N SER A 83 0.71 16.14 -10.53
CA SER A 83 0.56 14.74 -10.96
C SER A 83 1.74 14.22 -11.82
N ARG A 84 2.65 15.11 -12.26
CA ARG A 84 3.81 14.81 -13.10
C ARG A 84 4.93 14.02 -12.41
N HIS A 85 4.78 13.73 -11.12
CA HIS A 85 5.75 12.95 -10.34
C HIS A 85 5.09 11.82 -9.54
N SER A 86 3.88 11.41 -9.92
CA SER A 86 3.13 10.35 -9.24
C SER A 86 2.66 9.26 -10.19
N PHE A 87 2.44 8.08 -9.63
CA PHE A 87 1.89 6.93 -10.36
C PHE A 87 0.39 6.84 -10.13
N TRP A 88 -0.39 6.62 -11.19
CA TRP A 88 -1.78 6.23 -11.03
C TRP A 88 -1.84 4.79 -10.55
N VAL A 89 -2.58 4.49 -9.48
CA VAL A 89 -2.81 3.12 -9.00
C VAL A 89 -4.17 2.68 -9.48
N ASN A 90 -4.22 1.64 -10.30
CA ASN A 90 -5.46 1.14 -10.88
C ASN A 90 -5.90 -0.13 -10.16
N PHE A 91 -6.75 0.02 -9.15
CA PHE A 91 -7.44 -1.10 -8.53
C PHE A 91 -8.61 -1.53 -9.41
N THR A 92 -8.66 -2.82 -9.76
CA THR A 92 -9.65 -3.38 -10.68
C THR A 92 -10.30 -4.61 -10.08
N GLN A 93 -11.50 -4.96 -10.56
CA GLN A 93 -12.18 -6.19 -10.14
C GLN A 93 -11.54 -7.45 -10.74
N ASP A 94 -10.74 -7.32 -11.80
CA ASP A 94 -10.00 -8.42 -12.42
C ASP A 94 -8.87 -8.94 -11.53
N CYS A 95 -8.34 -8.08 -10.64
CA CYS A 95 -7.35 -8.44 -9.63
C CYS A 95 -7.82 -7.95 -8.25
N PRO A 96 -8.82 -8.62 -7.65
CA PRO A 96 -9.42 -8.18 -6.40
C PRO A 96 -8.46 -8.45 -5.23
N LEU A 97 -8.26 -7.42 -4.39
CA LEU A 97 -7.40 -7.49 -3.22
C LEU A 97 -8.20 -7.88 -1.98
N TYR A 98 -7.80 -8.95 -1.31
CA TYR A 98 -8.40 -9.42 -0.05
C TYR A 98 -7.41 -9.33 1.09
N LEU A 99 -7.90 -8.99 2.28
CA LEU A 99 -7.11 -8.96 3.50
C LEU A 99 -6.55 -10.36 3.79
N LYS A 100 -5.23 -10.50 3.89
CA LYS A 100 -4.56 -11.79 4.05
C LYS A 100 -5.14 -12.60 5.23
N GLY A 101 -5.60 -13.81 4.95
CA GLY A 101 -6.22 -14.71 5.93
C GLY A 101 -7.70 -14.41 6.21
N LYS A 102 -8.34 -13.49 5.47
CA LYS A 102 -9.78 -13.17 5.56
C LYS A 102 -10.38 -12.98 4.17
N ASN A 103 -11.63 -13.35 3.99
CA ASN A 103 -12.39 -13.05 2.76
C ASN A 103 -13.01 -11.64 2.84
N THR A 104 -12.19 -10.64 3.16
CA THR A 104 -12.62 -9.24 3.26
C THR A 104 -11.87 -8.44 2.21
N GLY A 105 -12.59 -7.98 1.18
CA GLY A 105 -12.03 -7.18 0.10
C GLY A 105 -11.53 -5.81 0.57
N LEU A 106 -10.57 -5.25 -0.15
CA LEU A 106 -10.02 -3.91 0.09
C LEU A 106 -11.12 -2.84 0.11
N PHE A 107 -12.21 -3.04 -0.65
CA PHE A 107 -13.33 -2.11 -0.79
C PHE A 107 -14.63 -2.59 -0.14
N GLU A 108 -14.62 -3.72 0.57
CA GLU A 108 -15.85 -4.34 1.11
C GLU A 108 -16.20 -3.87 2.52
N THR A 109 -15.32 -3.16 3.23
CA THR A 109 -15.65 -2.66 4.56
C THR A 109 -16.58 -1.44 4.47
N GLU A 110 -17.74 -1.59 5.10
CA GLU A 110 -18.91 -0.71 5.17
C GLU A 110 -18.60 0.81 5.19
N ASP A 111 -19.49 1.57 4.54
CA ASP A 111 -19.63 3.04 4.56
C ASP A 111 -18.60 3.90 3.80
N GLY A 112 -18.27 3.52 2.56
CA GLY A 112 -17.68 4.46 1.58
C GLY A 112 -16.23 4.88 1.87
N GLU A 113 -15.45 4.02 2.53
CA GLU A 113 -14.13 4.34 3.05
C GLU A 113 -12.95 3.89 2.18
N TYR A 114 -12.93 4.42 0.98
CA TYR A 114 -11.68 4.90 0.39
C TYR A 114 -10.80 5.71 1.39
N LYS A 115 -11.46 6.40 2.35
CA LYS A 115 -10.85 7.16 3.45
C LYS A 115 -9.85 6.41 4.34
N LYS A 116 -9.91 5.07 4.46
CA LYS A 116 -9.05 4.32 5.40
C LYS A 116 -7.62 4.08 4.91
N ILE A 117 -7.39 4.10 3.60
CA ILE A 117 -6.05 3.94 3.00
C ILE A 117 -5.47 5.26 2.49
N ASN A 118 -6.31 6.27 2.30
CA ASN A 118 -5.88 7.60 1.91
C ASN A 118 -4.85 8.19 2.89
N ASN A 119 -3.84 8.86 2.36
CA ASN A 119 -2.74 9.48 3.08
C ASN A 119 -1.92 8.50 3.95
N ARG A 120 -1.92 7.21 3.61
CA ARG A 120 -1.09 6.22 4.28
C ARG A 120 0.09 5.84 3.42
N LYS A 121 1.21 5.56 4.08
CA LYS A 121 2.34 4.93 3.41
C LYS A 121 2.00 3.47 3.14
N MET A 122 2.33 3.02 1.94
CA MET A 122 2.06 1.66 1.52
C MET A 122 3.11 1.15 0.53
N THR A 123 3.27 -0.17 0.52
CA THR A 123 4.02 -0.90 -0.50
C THR A 123 3.03 -1.62 -1.39
N ILE A 124 3.14 -1.43 -2.70
CA ILE A 124 2.27 -2.10 -3.68
C ILE A 124 3.10 -2.93 -4.65
N ARG A 125 2.50 -4.01 -5.15
CA ARG A 125 3.02 -4.78 -6.28
C ARG A 125 2.04 -4.73 -7.43
N GLY A 126 2.54 -4.46 -8.64
CA GLY A 126 1.72 -4.41 -9.84
C GLY A 126 2.54 -4.21 -11.10
N ARG A 127 1.84 -4.13 -12.23
CA ARG A 127 2.41 -3.98 -13.56
C ARG A 127 2.43 -2.52 -14.00
N VAL A 128 3.58 -2.03 -14.44
CA VAL A 128 3.72 -0.68 -14.98
C VAL A 128 3.16 -0.61 -16.40
N ASP A 129 2.39 0.43 -16.70
CA ASP A 129 1.84 0.73 -18.02
C ASP A 129 2.02 2.23 -18.34
N LEU A 130 2.74 2.53 -19.42
CA LEU A 130 2.99 3.89 -19.90
C LEU A 130 1.91 4.45 -20.84
N ARG A 131 1.04 3.59 -21.36
CA ARG A 131 -0.01 3.95 -22.32
C ARG A 131 -1.23 4.52 -21.61
N LYS A 132 -1.52 4.02 -20.42
CA LYS A 132 -2.58 4.52 -19.54
C LYS A 132 -1.95 5.35 -18.43
N LYS A 133 -2.35 6.62 -18.29
CA LYS A 133 -1.76 7.56 -17.32
C LYS A 133 -2.83 8.17 -16.41
N GLY A 134 -3.80 7.35 -15.99
CA GLY A 134 -4.90 7.77 -15.13
C GLY A 134 -5.78 8.88 -15.72
N TYR A 135 -6.48 9.60 -14.83
CA TYR A 135 -7.38 10.69 -15.21
C TYR A 135 -6.65 11.76 -16.04
N LYS A 136 -7.16 12.03 -17.25
CA LYS A 136 -6.62 13.04 -18.19
C LYS A 136 -5.12 12.91 -18.49
N ASN A 137 -4.55 11.71 -18.42
CA ASN A 137 -3.12 11.45 -18.64
C ASN A 137 -2.18 12.25 -17.72
N ALA A 138 -2.62 12.52 -16.49
CA ALA A 138 -1.92 13.40 -15.56
C ALA A 138 -0.67 12.76 -14.93
N TYR A 139 -0.54 11.43 -14.94
CA TYR A 139 0.46 10.67 -14.17
C TYR A 139 1.63 10.18 -15.05
N ILE A 140 2.78 9.85 -14.44
CA ILE A 140 3.95 9.39 -15.23
C ILE A 140 3.76 7.97 -15.80
N ALA A 141 3.02 7.13 -15.08
CA ALA A 141 2.61 5.80 -15.48
C ALA A 141 1.39 5.36 -14.65
N THR A 142 0.77 4.26 -15.07
CA THR A 142 -0.18 3.50 -14.24
C THR A 142 0.48 2.24 -13.69
N ILE A 143 0.16 1.89 -12.44
CA ILE A 143 0.40 0.59 -11.85
C ILE A 143 -0.93 -0.18 -11.88
N ASN A 144 -1.03 -1.11 -12.82
CA ASN A 144 -2.16 -2.01 -13.04
C ASN A 144 -1.96 -3.35 -12.32
N GLU A 145 -2.96 -4.23 -12.36
CA GLU A 145 -2.86 -5.62 -11.89
C GLU A 145 -2.26 -5.70 -10.48
N VAL A 146 -2.78 -4.83 -9.59
CA VAL A 146 -2.23 -4.67 -8.24
C VAL A 146 -2.58 -5.91 -7.41
N SER A 147 -1.59 -6.78 -7.20
CA SER A 147 -1.78 -8.10 -6.57
C SER A 147 -1.36 -8.14 -5.10
N TYR A 148 -0.70 -7.09 -4.62
CA TYR A 148 -0.27 -6.97 -3.24
C TYR A 148 -0.33 -5.51 -2.80
N LEU A 149 -0.79 -5.32 -1.56
CA LEU A 149 -0.76 -4.03 -0.88
C LEU A 149 -0.46 -4.26 0.60
N GLU A 150 0.57 -3.59 1.10
CA GLU A 150 0.93 -3.57 2.52
C GLU A 150 0.83 -2.14 3.02
N LEU A 151 0.02 -1.92 4.04
CA LEU A 151 -0.11 -0.62 4.69
C LEU A 151 0.92 -0.53 5.83
N ASP A 152 1.84 0.43 5.71
CA ASP A 152 2.69 0.84 6.82
C ASP A 152 1.80 1.45 7.92
N GLN A 153 2.25 1.39 9.17
CA GLN A 153 1.47 1.83 10.33
C GLN A 153 1.34 3.34 10.40
#